data_AF-F8N7I2-F1
#
_entry.id   AF-F8N7I2-F1
#
_cell.length_a   1.000
_cell.length_b   1.000
_cell.length_c   1.000
_cell.angle_alpha   90.00
_cell.angle_beta   90.00
_cell.angle_gamma   90.00
#
_symmetry.space_group_name_H-M   'P 1'
#
loop_
_entity.id
_entity.type
_entity.pdbx_description
1 polymer ?
#
loop_
_entity_poly.entity_id
_entity_poly.type
_entity_poly.pdbx_seq_one_letter_code
_entity_poly.pdbx_strand_id
1 'polypeptide(L)'
;MKKVFIFCIGGTGLRVMKSIIMLMASGMDTNGYTVIPILVDPHQDLDEKKNLQSLVDRYTDIYHRTINDGKETLNPLNGFFSSNLSWLGALDDNTNDVNENIGVDKSFESWLGLNNLANNDLNNYLVDTLFSTKNKRNKLLVGFKGNPNVGTVVLGDIIESSAWFDSFKRHCDKEDRVFIISSIFGGTGASGLPLIEKKVRESSNAPTVKNSIMGSVLVLPYYGLKDPETSHSDIDSANFYTKAKAALSYYDSGKPEADYIYYVGETQLRQVYENNEAEQKDTANFIELVAATSLFDFLTREKPEQTQYLSRAIEDNSDSLDKDSLGKGYNGLVKAVADFNLLIKLATVLKTEKYFPLSQERGFNSNFYNDVAFTSLEDFMRVYTQWYDELATNKRAFAPLTTDAKNLSGFVKGMTLGGADDSYYLLQMIMASNKDKEDHHSNKFRYFLDFAYQAINHYTNKILK
;
A
#
# COMPACT_ATOMS: atom_id res chain seq x y z
N MET A 1 -6.53 19.37 7.90
CA MET A 1 -6.25 18.56 6.70
C MET A 1 -7.14 17.33 6.75
N LYS A 2 -7.66 16.87 5.61
CA LYS A 2 -8.48 15.66 5.53
C LYS A 2 -7.59 14.43 5.69
N LYS A 3 -8.07 13.38 6.34
CA LYS A 3 -7.30 12.15 6.61
C LYS A 3 -8.02 10.93 6.02
N VAL A 4 -7.25 9.97 5.51
CA VAL A 4 -7.76 8.64 5.18
C VAL A 4 -7.07 7.61 6.06
N PHE A 5 -7.85 6.94 6.90
CA PHE A 5 -7.36 5.86 7.75
C PHE A 5 -7.42 4.55 6.98
N ILE A 6 -6.27 3.94 6.74
CA ILE A 6 -6.13 2.72 5.93
C ILE A 6 -5.85 1.52 6.81
N PHE A 7 -6.87 0.68 7.02
CA PHE A 7 -6.73 -0.57 7.76
C PHE A 7 -6.13 -1.65 6.87
N CYS A 8 -4.87 -2.00 7.12
CA CYS A 8 -4.10 -2.97 6.34
C CYS A 8 -4.18 -4.34 7.03
N ILE A 9 -5.08 -5.22 6.59
CA ILE A 9 -5.35 -6.48 7.28
C ILE A 9 -4.52 -7.63 6.71
N GLY A 10 -3.63 -8.21 7.53
CA GLY A 10 -2.75 -9.32 7.17
C GLY A 10 -1.75 -9.01 6.06
N GLY A 11 -0.97 -10.02 5.64
CA GLY A 11 0.10 -9.87 4.65
C GLY A 11 -0.31 -9.21 3.32
N THR A 12 -1.48 -9.57 2.75
CA THR A 12 -1.99 -8.90 1.55
C THR A 12 -2.28 -7.41 1.79
N GLY A 13 -2.83 -7.06 2.96
CA GLY A 13 -3.05 -5.66 3.34
C GLY A 13 -1.75 -4.86 3.37
N LEU A 14 -0.68 -5.44 3.93
CA LEU A 14 0.65 -4.82 3.98
C LEU A 14 1.24 -4.61 2.58
N ARG A 15 1.16 -5.62 1.70
CA ARG A 15 1.72 -5.55 0.33
C ARG A 15 0.96 -4.58 -0.59
N VAL A 16 -0.36 -4.45 -0.42
CA VAL A 16 -1.13 -3.41 -1.11
C VAL A 16 -0.74 -2.02 -0.59
N MET A 17 -0.54 -1.85 0.72
CA MET A 17 -0.07 -0.58 1.29
C MET A 17 1.31 -0.18 0.77
N LYS A 18 2.23 -1.15 0.62
CA LYS A 18 3.53 -0.93 -0.06
C LYS A 18 3.31 -0.33 -1.45
N SER A 19 2.41 -0.91 -2.24
CA SER A 19 2.08 -0.40 -3.58
C SER A 19 1.43 0.99 -3.55
N ILE A 20 0.57 1.29 -2.55
CA ILE A 20 0.02 2.64 -2.34
C ILE A 20 1.15 3.67 -2.14
N ILE A 21 2.13 3.38 -1.27
CA ILE A 21 3.25 4.29 -0.99
C ILE A 21 4.11 4.52 -2.24
N MET A 22 4.39 3.46 -3.01
CA MET A 22 5.13 3.59 -4.27
C MET A 22 4.39 4.49 -5.28
N LEU A 23 3.07 4.35 -5.39
CA LEU A 23 2.24 5.20 -6.25
C LEU A 23 2.14 6.65 -5.75
N MET A 24 2.05 6.86 -4.44
CA MET A 24 2.12 8.20 -3.84
C MET A 24 3.48 8.86 -4.11
N ALA A 25 4.59 8.13 -4.00
CA ALA A 25 5.92 8.64 -4.29
C ALA A 25 6.07 9.04 -5.76
N SER A 26 5.38 8.30 -6.63
CA SER A 26 5.28 8.53 -8.08
C SER A 26 4.33 9.68 -8.47
N GLY A 27 3.62 10.27 -7.50
CA GLY A 27 2.74 11.40 -7.72
C GLY A 27 1.31 11.06 -8.12
N MET A 28 0.82 9.88 -7.75
CA MET A 28 -0.63 9.66 -7.72
C MET A 28 -1.26 10.49 -6.60
N ASP A 29 -2.29 11.26 -6.97
CA ASP A 29 -2.93 12.24 -6.10
C ASP A 29 -3.80 11.57 -5.03
N THR A 30 -3.58 11.92 -3.77
CA THR A 30 -4.44 11.51 -2.65
C THR A 30 -5.64 12.44 -2.47
N ASN A 31 -5.90 13.35 -3.39
CA ASN A 31 -7.01 14.31 -3.38
C ASN A 31 -7.02 15.17 -2.09
N GLY A 32 -5.82 15.57 -1.64
CA GLY A 32 -5.62 16.37 -0.43
C GLY A 32 -5.76 15.60 0.89
N TYR A 33 -5.88 14.27 0.85
CA TYR A 33 -5.93 13.43 2.06
C TYR A 33 -4.52 13.09 2.56
N THR A 34 -4.27 13.29 3.85
CA THR A 34 -3.15 12.66 4.56
C THR A 34 -3.47 11.18 4.74
N VAL A 35 -2.53 10.32 4.35
CA VAL A 35 -2.69 8.87 4.48
C VAL A 35 -2.21 8.41 5.85
N ILE A 36 -3.07 7.69 6.58
CA ILE A 36 -2.78 7.16 7.92
C ILE A 36 -2.90 5.63 7.88
N PRO A 37 -1.81 4.87 7.66
CA PRO A 37 -1.85 3.42 7.69
C PRO A 37 -2.00 2.90 9.12
N ILE A 38 -2.89 1.91 9.30
CA ILE A 38 -3.10 1.16 10.53
C ILE A 38 -2.90 -0.32 10.21
N LEU A 39 -1.81 -0.90 10.72
CA LEU A 39 -1.41 -2.27 10.40
C LEU A 39 -2.14 -3.25 11.31
N VAL A 40 -3.07 -4.03 10.75
CA VAL A 40 -3.84 -5.06 11.46
C VAL A 40 -3.32 -6.44 11.07
N ASP A 41 -2.12 -6.74 11.54
CA ASP A 41 -1.50 -8.06 11.37
C ASP A 41 -0.97 -8.58 12.73
N PRO A 42 -1.53 -9.70 13.24
CA PRO A 42 -1.02 -10.34 14.44
C PRO A 42 0.37 -10.96 14.25
N HIS A 43 0.81 -11.24 13.01
CA HIS A 43 2.11 -11.82 12.72
C HIS A 43 3.25 -10.80 12.88
N GLN A 44 3.93 -10.80 14.03
CA GLN A 44 4.92 -9.76 14.34
C GLN A 44 6.28 -9.95 13.64
N ASP A 45 6.70 -11.19 13.46
CA ASP A 45 8.04 -11.48 12.94
C ASP A 45 8.18 -11.39 11.41
N LEU A 46 7.09 -11.03 10.71
CA LEU A 46 7.06 -10.99 9.25
C LEU A 46 7.95 -9.85 8.74
N ASP A 47 8.93 -10.18 7.89
CA ASP A 47 9.83 -9.19 7.30
C ASP A 47 9.06 -8.14 6.47
N GLU A 48 7.95 -8.53 5.83
CA GLU A 48 7.08 -7.60 5.10
C GLU A 48 6.57 -6.45 5.98
N LYS A 49 6.25 -6.72 7.25
CA LYS A 49 5.79 -5.68 8.20
C LYS A 49 6.91 -4.69 8.50
N LYS A 50 8.12 -5.17 8.78
CA LYS A 50 9.31 -4.34 9.05
C LYS A 50 9.70 -3.52 7.82
N ASN A 51 9.66 -4.15 6.64
CA ASN A 51 9.94 -3.51 5.37
C ASN A 51 8.94 -2.39 5.07
N LEU A 52 7.65 -2.62 5.32
CA LEU A 52 6.62 -1.60 5.17
C LEU A 52 6.83 -0.44 6.16
N GLN A 53 7.17 -0.73 7.42
CA GLN A 53 7.46 0.31 8.41
C GLN A 53 8.62 1.21 7.95
N SER A 54 9.74 0.59 7.54
CA SER A 54 10.88 1.34 6.99
C SER A 54 10.52 2.14 5.75
N LEU A 55 9.64 1.61 4.88
CA LEU A 55 9.19 2.31 3.68
C LEU A 55 8.36 3.55 4.01
N VAL A 56 7.44 3.45 4.98
CA VAL A 56 6.66 4.59 5.48
C VAL A 56 7.61 5.65 6.03
N ASP A 57 8.55 5.27 6.89
CA ASP A 57 9.48 6.22 7.51
C ASP A 57 10.37 6.92 6.46
N ARG A 58 10.85 6.18 5.45
CA ARG A 58 11.61 6.74 4.32
C ARG A 58 10.79 7.73 3.50
N TYR A 59 9.55 7.39 3.17
CA TYR A 59 8.65 8.29 2.44
C TYR A 59 8.41 9.58 3.25
N THR A 60 8.11 9.44 4.53
CA THR A 60 7.80 10.55 5.44
C THR A 60 9.01 11.48 5.63
N ASP A 61 10.22 10.93 5.77
CA ASP A 61 11.47 11.71 5.81
C ASP A 61 11.66 12.53 4.53
N ILE A 62 11.49 11.91 3.35
CA ILE A 62 11.60 12.62 2.07
C ILE A 62 10.54 13.73 1.97
N TYR A 63 9.28 13.42 2.26
CA TYR A 63 8.19 14.40 2.24
C TYR A 63 8.48 15.59 3.16
N HIS A 64 8.88 15.35 4.41
CA HIS A 64 9.20 16.44 5.34
C HIS A 64 10.38 17.29 4.87
N ARG A 65 11.38 16.69 4.23
CA ARG A 65 12.49 17.44 3.61
C ARG A 65 12.05 18.29 2.42
N THR A 66 10.96 17.96 1.72
CA THR A 66 10.47 18.81 0.62
C THR A 66 9.64 20.00 1.11
N ILE A 67 9.00 19.88 2.27
CA ILE A 67 8.14 20.94 2.83
C ILE A 67 8.80 21.78 3.92
N ASN A 68 9.98 21.41 4.43
CA ASN A 68 10.68 22.18 5.45
C ASN A 68 11.98 22.76 4.88
N ASP A 69 12.13 24.08 4.90
CA ASP A 69 13.33 24.77 4.42
C ASP A 69 14.26 25.27 5.56
N GLY A 70 13.97 24.85 6.80
CA GLY A 70 14.67 25.25 8.01
C GLY A 70 14.17 26.55 8.64
N LYS A 71 13.24 27.27 7.99
CA LYS A 71 12.65 28.52 8.49
C LYS A 71 11.13 28.46 8.53
N GLU A 72 10.51 27.89 7.51
CA GLU A 72 9.07 27.79 7.38
C GLU A 72 8.62 26.44 6.81
N THR A 73 7.32 26.17 6.95
CA THR A 73 6.68 25.03 6.31
C THR A 73 6.10 25.48 4.97
N LEU A 74 6.68 24.99 3.89
CA LEU A 74 6.26 25.21 2.51
C LEU A 74 5.04 24.35 2.15
N ASN A 75 4.32 24.76 1.11
CA ASN A 75 3.25 23.94 0.54
C ASN A 75 3.80 22.61 -0.03
N PRO A 76 3.00 21.53 -0.07
CA PRO A 76 3.41 20.30 -0.74
C PRO A 76 3.84 20.52 -2.20
N LEU A 77 4.74 19.67 -2.69
CA LEU A 77 5.12 19.65 -4.12
C LEU A 77 3.97 19.12 -4.97
N ASN A 78 4.05 19.36 -6.28
CA ASN A 78 3.27 18.61 -7.26
C ASN A 78 4.07 17.40 -7.73
N GLY A 79 3.37 16.31 -8.07
CA GLY A 79 4.04 15.10 -8.55
C GLY A 79 4.70 14.32 -7.42
N PHE A 80 6.02 14.18 -7.48
CA PHE A 80 6.75 13.29 -6.58
C PHE A 80 6.63 13.71 -5.11
N PHE A 81 6.34 12.74 -4.24
CA PHE A 81 6.21 12.96 -2.78
C PHE A 81 5.32 14.16 -2.46
N SER A 82 4.17 14.28 -3.14
CA SER A 82 3.25 15.42 -3.03
C SER A 82 2.22 15.29 -1.89
N SER A 83 2.12 14.11 -1.28
CA SER A 83 1.07 13.78 -0.33
C SER A 83 1.65 13.46 1.04
N ASN A 84 0.93 13.82 2.11
CA ASN A 84 1.39 13.53 3.46
C ASN A 84 1.06 12.07 3.83
N LEU A 85 1.98 11.40 4.52
CA LEU A 85 1.87 10.07 5.06
C LEU A 85 2.37 10.12 6.50
N SER A 86 1.56 9.67 7.46
CA SER A 86 1.98 9.66 8.86
C SER A 86 1.36 8.51 9.65
N TRP A 87 2.09 7.99 10.61
CA TRP A 87 1.55 7.00 11.55
C TRP A 87 0.45 7.61 12.42
N LEU A 88 -0.47 6.75 12.87
CA LEU A 88 -1.52 7.15 13.81
C LEU A 88 -0.92 7.73 15.11
N GLY A 89 0.19 7.17 15.60
CA GLY A 89 0.87 7.64 16.82
C GLY A 89 1.42 9.07 16.73
N ALA A 90 1.71 9.56 15.52
CA ALA A 90 2.14 10.95 15.33
C ALA A 90 0.99 11.95 15.60
N LEU A 91 -0.28 11.50 15.62
CA LEU A 91 -1.43 12.32 15.99
C LEU A 91 -1.59 12.44 17.52
N ASP A 92 -0.99 11.53 18.29
CA ASP A 92 -1.12 11.42 19.75
C ASP A 92 0.00 12.12 20.55
N ASP A 93 0.68 13.10 19.94
CA ASP A 93 1.86 13.79 20.48
C ASP A 93 2.98 12.81 20.96
N ASN A 94 3.07 11.61 20.38
CA ASN A 94 4.00 10.53 20.75
C ASN A 94 3.90 10.08 22.23
N THR A 95 2.82 10.40 22.94
CA THR A 95 2.66 10.05 24.36
C THR A 95 2.10 8.64 24.60
N ASN A 96 1.45 8.07 23.59
CA ASN A 96 0.90 6.73 23.60
C ASN A 96 1.53 5.93 22.46
N ASP A 97 2.06 4.74 22.73
CA ASP A 97 2.59 3.84 21.70
C ASP A 97 1.41 3.19 20.96
N VAL A 98 0.80 3.95 20.05
CA VAL A 98 -0.35 3.51 19.25
C VAL A 98 0.04 2.44 18.23
N ASN A 99 1.34 2.14 18.10
CA ASN A 99 1.87 1.02 17.33
C ASN A 99 1.93 -0.26 18.17
N GLU A 100 1.07 -0.39 19.18
CA GLU A 100 0.92 -1.60 19.99
C GLU A 100 0.91 -2.86 19.13
N ASN A 101 1.80 -3.79 19.49
CA ASN A 101 1.86 -5.10 18.88
C ASN A 101 0.52 -5.81 19.07
N ILE A 102 -0.23 -5.96 17.97
CA ILE A 102 -1.48 -6.74 17.91
C ILE A 102 -1.22 -8.24 18.20
N GLY A 103 0.04 -8.66 18.18
CA GLY A 103 0.46 -10.03 18.47
C GLY A 103 0.30 -10.39 19.95
N VAL A 104 -0.52 -11.41 20.22
CA VAL A 104 -0.67 -11.98 21.56
C VAL A 104 0.16 -13.26 21.67
N ASP A 105 1.17 -13.29 22.56
CA ASP A 105 2.00 -14.49 22.78
C ASP A 105 1.27 -15.48 23.71
N LYS A 106 0.10 -15.95 23.26
CA LYS A 106 -0.71 -16.98 23.91
C LYS A 106 -1.21 -17.96 22.86
N SER A 107 -1.45 -19.19 23.27
CA SER A 107 -2.22 -20.15 22.46
C SER A 107 -3.69 -19.76 22.44
N PHE A 108 -4.43 -20.20 21.43
CA PHE A 108 -5.87 -19.95 21.34
C PHE A 108 -6.65 -20.57 22.53
N GLU A 109 -6.26 -21.76 23.00
CA GLU A 109 -6.85 -22.36 24.22
C GLU A 109 -6.60 -21.52 25.47
N SER A 110 -5.41 -20.92 25.60
CA SER A 110 -5.11 -20.03 26.72
C SER A 110 -5.86 -18.71 26.60
N TRP A 111 -6.12 -18.23 25.38
CA TRP A 111 -6.91 -17.02 25.14
C TRP A 111 -8.37 -17.21 25.56
N LEU A 112 -8.96 -18.33 25.17
CA LEU A 112 -10.33 -18.73 25.57
C LEU A 112 -10.45 -19.04 27.07
N GLY A 113 -9.34 -19.10 27.80
CA GLY A 113 -9.34 -19.45 29.22
C GLY A 113 -9.71 -20.91 29.48
N LEU A 114 -9.50 -21.82 28.51
CA LEU A 114 -9.86 -23.24 28.67
C LEU A 114 -9.09 -23.89 29.82
N ASN A 115 -7.89 -23.39 30.13
CA ASN A 115 -7.09 -23.84 31.27
C ASN A 115 -7.77 -23.61 32.63
N ASN A 116 -8.79 -22.75 32.68
CA ASN A 116 -9.58 -22.46 33.88
C ASN A 116 -10.81 -23.37 34.01
N LEU A 117 -11.11 -24.18 32.99
CA LEU A 117 -12.23 -25.12 33.01
C LEU A 117 -11.83 -26.43 33.69
N ALA A 118 -12.75 -27.05 34.41
CA ALA A 118 -12.53 -28.39 34.93
C ALA A 118 -12.45 -29.40 33.77
N ASN A 119 -11.68 -30.49 33.91
CA ASN A 119 -11.50 -31.49 32.84
C ASN A 119 -12.82 -32.10 32.31
N ASN A 120 -13.86 -32.16 33.14
CA ASN A 120 -15.18 -32.70 32.81
C ASN A 120 -16.23 -31.60 32.51
N ASP A 121 -15.81 -30.35 32.33
CA ASP A 121 -16.70 -29.25 31.99
C ASP A 121 -17.33 -29.46 30.60
N LEU A 122 -18.64 -29.27 30.50
CA LEU A 122 -19.38 -29.43 29.25
C LEU A 122 -18.86 -28.49 28.15
N ASN A 123 -18.35 -27.32 28.53
CA ASN A 123 -17.79 -26.34 27.61
C ASN A 123 -16.55 -26.87 26.87
N ASN A 124 -15.78 -27.79 27.47
CA ASN A 124 -14.65 -28.43 26.78
C ASN A 124 -15.13 -29.20 25.54
N TYR A 125 -16.23 -29.95 25.66
CA TYR A 125 -16.79 -30.70 24.53
C TYR A 125 -17.33 -29.79 23.43
N LEU A 126 -17.95 -28.66 23.80
CA LEU A 126 -18.40 -27.67 22.81
C LEU A 126 -17.21 -27.09 22.04
N VAL A 127 -16.15 -26.70 22.74
CA VAL A 127 -14.95 -26.14 22.11
C VAL A 127 -14.24 -27.18 21.23
N ASP A 128 -14.17 -28.44 21.67
CA ASP A 128 -13.63 -29.56 20.89
C ASP A 128 -14.45 -29.88 19.63
N THR A 129 -15.75 -29.56 19.64
CA THR A 129 -16.62 -29.69 18.46
C THR A 129 -16.36 -28.58 17.45
N LEU A 130 -16.04 -27.38 17.92
CA LEU A 130 -15.85 -26.19 17.08
C LEU A 130 -14.40 -26.03 16.56
N PHE A 131 -13.41 -26.48 17.32
CA PHE A 131 -12.01 -26.23 17.04
C PHE A 131 -11.15 -27.48 17.19
N SER A 132 -10.32 -27.73 16.17
CA SER A 132 -9.35 -28.82 16.21
C SER A 132 -8.29 -28.58 17.29
N THR A 133 -7.66 -29.66 17.77
CA THR A 133 -6.50 -29.58 18.67
C THR A 133 -5.36 -28.73 18.11
N LYS A 134 -5.18 -28.75 16.79
CA LYS A 134 -4.21 -27.91 16.09
C LYS A 134 -4.57 -26.43 16.22
N ASN A 135 -5.83 -26.06 15.98
CA ASN A 135 -6.30 -24.68 16.13
C ASN A 135 -6.11 -24.17 17.56
N LYS A 136 -6.45 -24.99 18.57
CA LYS A 136 -6.33 -24.65 20.00
C LYS A 136 -4.89 -24.36 20.43
N ARG A 137 -3.93 -25.16 19.94
CA ARG A 137 -2.51 -25.07 20.32
C ARG A 137 -1.73 -24.00 19.56
N ASN A 138 -2.24 -23.52 18.42
CA ASN A 138 -1.57 -22.48 17.65
C ASN A 138 -1.42 -21.18 18.46
N LYS A 139 -0.24 -20.57 18.35
CA LYS A 139 0.03 -19.24 18.91
C LYS A 139 -0.71 -18.17 18.10
N LEU A 140 -1.29 -17.19 18.77
CA LEU A 140 -1.98 -16.08 18.08
C LEU A 140 -1.01 -15.13 17.37
N LEU A 141 0.23 -15.05 17.86
CA LEU A 141 1.30 -14.19 17.34
C LEU A 141 1.84 -14.58 15.96
N VAL A 142 1.48 -15.75 15.43
CA VAL A 142 1.82 -16.20 14.05
C VAL A 142 0.63 -16.05 13.09
N GLY A 143 -0.43 -15.36 13.54
CA GLY A 143 -1.68 -15.20 12.81
C GLY A 143 -2.52 -16.48 12.74
N PHE A 144 -3.65 -16.39 12.02
CA PHE A 144 -4.67 -17.45 12.06
C PHE A 144 -4.44 -18.58 11.04
N LYS A 145 -3.32 -18.56 10.31
CA LYS A 145 -2.88 -19.62 9.37
C LYS A 145 -4.00 -20.19 8.48
N GLY A 146 -4.82 -19.31 7.92
CA GLY A 146 -5.93 -19.73 7.05
C GLY A 146 -7.18 -20.28 7.77
N ASN A 147 -7.36 -20.03 9.07
CA ASN A 147 -8.55 -20.38 9.87
C ASN A 147 -9.34 -19.12 10.27
N PRO A 148 -10.30 -18.66 9.45
CA PRO A 148 -11.06 -17.45 9.74
C PRO A 148 -11.89 -17.53 11.03
N ASN A 149 -12.39 -18.72 11.39
CA ASN A 149 -13.19 -18.94 12.60
C ASN A 149 -12.42 -18.61 13.89
N VAL A 150 -11.11 -18.89 13.95
CA VAL A 150 -10.26 -18.47 15.08
C VAL A 150 -10.09 -16.95 15.07
N GLY A 151 -9.84 -16.39 13.88
CA GLY A 151 -9.66 -14.95 13.70
C GLY A 151 -10.87 -14.12 14.13
N THR A 152 -12.09 -14.58 13.86
CA THR A 152 -13.31 -13.86 14.23
C THR A 152 -13.45 -13.69 15.75
N VAL A 153 -13.05 -14.69 16.54
CA VAL A 153 -13.12 -14.62 18.00
C VAL A 153 -12.05 -13.67 18.54
N VAL A 154 -10.83 -13.80 18.06
CA VAL A 154 -9.66 -13.12 18.63
C VAL A 154 -9.59 -11.65 18.18
N LEU A 155 -9.81 -11.37 16.90
CA LEU A 155 -9.68 -10.00 16.37
C LEU A 155 -10.73 -9.05 16.94
N GLY A 156 -11.95 -9.53 17.21
CA GLY A 156 -13.01 -8.70 17.78
C GLY A 156 -12.60 -8.07 19.11
N ASP A 157 -12.12 -8.89 20.03
CA ASP A 157 -11.65 -8.49 21.36
C ASP A 157 -10.40 -7.62 21.28
N ILE A 158 -9.46 -7.96 20.40
CA ILE A 158 -8.24 -7.17 20.18
C ILE A 158 -8.58 -5.77 19.67
N ILE A 159 -9.43 -5.64 18.65
CA ILE A 159 -9.81 -4.33 18.09
C ILE A 159 -10.45 -3.47 19.18
N GLU A 160 -11.39 -4.04 19.95
CA GLU A 160 -12.13 -3.32 20.98
C GLU A 160 -11.27 -2.85 22.15
N SER A 161 -10.24 -3.61 22.50
CA SER A 161 -9.33 -3.29 23.61
C SER A 161 -8.08 -2.51 23.18
N SER A 162 -7.90 -2.26 21.88
CA SER A 162 -6.65 -1.69 21.37
C SER A 162 -6.54 -0.17 21.51
N ALA A 163 -5.35 0.30 21.89
CA ALA A 163 -5.04 1.73 21.92
C ALA A 163 -5.18 2.39 20.54
N TRP A 164 -4.88 1.65 19.46
CA TRP A 164 -5.00 2.17 18.10
C TRP A 164 -6.43 2.42 17.66
N PHE A 165 -7.40 1.58 18.06
CA PHE A 165 -8.79 1.82 17.68
C PHE A 165 -9.36 3.02 18.45
N ASP A 166 -8.97 3.17 19.72
CA ASP A 166 -9.31 4.35 20.52
C ASP A 166 -8.67 5.63 19.97
N SER A 167 -7.40 5.59 19.56
CA SER A 167 -6.74 6.72 18.91
C SER A 167 -7.40 7.08 17.58
N PHE A 168 -7.73 6.09 16.74
CA PHE A 168 -8.48 6.30 15.51
C PHE A 168 -9.81 7.02 15.80
N LYS A 169 -10.57 6.57 16.81
CA LYS A 169 -11.84 7.22 17.18
C LYS A 169 -11.66 8.67 17.62
N ARG A 170 -10.57 8.99 18.32
CA ARG A 170 -10.27 10.35 18.79
C ARG A 170 -9.86 11.30 17.66
N HIS A 171 -9.17 10.80 16.64
CA HIS A 171 -8.62 11.64 15.56
C HIS A 171 -9.45 11.64 14.27
N CYS A 172 -10.48 10.80 14.18
CA CYS A 172 -11.37 10.78 13.02
C CYS A 172 -12.38 11.93 13.06
N ASP A 173 -12.25 12.83 12.09
CA ASP A 173 -13.09 14.01 11.90
C ASP A 173 -14.12 13.81 10.78
N LYS A 174 -15.03 14.78 10.63
CA LYS A 174 -16.17 14.73 9.70
C LYS A 174 -15.79 14.54 8.22
N GLU A 175 -14.66 15.10 7.78
CA GLU A 175 -14.22 15.02 6.38
C GLU A 175 -13.26 13.86 6.09
N ASP A 176 -12.94 13.08 7.13
CA ASP A 176 -12.03 11.96 7.03
C ASP A 176 -12.73 10.74 6.43
N ARG A 177 -11.92 9.82 5.92
CA ARG A 177 -12.38 8.59 5.28
C ARG A 177 -11.75 7.38 5.94
N VAL A 178 -12.45 6.26 5.82
CA VAL A 178 -11.94 4.95 6.19
C VAL A 178 -11.76 4.13 4.92
N PHE A 179 -10.62 3.47 4.80
CA PHE A 179 -10.37 2.51 3.72
C PHE A 179 -9.83 1.21 4.32
N ILE A 180 -10.41 0.07 3.96
CA ILE A 180 -10.02 -1.23 4.50
C ILE A 180 -9.46 -2.10 3.38
N ILE A 181 -8.28 -2.67 3.60
CA ILE A 181 -7.61 -3.54 2.65
C ILE A 181 -7.54 -4.94 3.25
N SER A 182 -8.13 -5.92 2.57
CA SER A 182 -8.17 -7.29 3.06
C SER A 182 -8.15 -8.33 1.93
N SER A 183 -7.66 -9.53 2.22
CA SER A 183 -7.81 -10.70 1.36
C SER A 183 -8.88 -11.65 1.88
N ILE A 184 -9.72 -12.16 0.98
CA ILE A 184 -10.85 -13.01 1.35
C ILE A 184 -10.47 -14.49 1.60
N PHE A 185 -9.27 -14.87 1.20
CA PHE A 185 -8.81 -16.27 1.22
C PHE A 185 -7.78 -16.53 2.32
N GLY A 186 -7.20 -15.49 2.91
CA GLY A 186 -6.32 -15.57 4.07
C GLY A 186 -7.08 -15.71 5.38
N GLY A 187 -6.42 -16.22 6.43
CA GLY A 187 -7.05 -16.39 7.76
C GLY A 187 -7.35 -15.05 8.45
N THR A 188 -6.37 -14.15 8.49
CA THR A 188 -6.50 -12.80 9.10
C THR A 188 -7.37 -11.89 8.25
N GLY A 189 -7.16 -11.86 6.93
CA GLY A 189 -7.95 -11.01 6.04
C GLY A 189 -9.44 -11.31 6.09
N ALA A 190 -9.82 -12.59 5.89
CA ALA A 190 -11.21 -12.99 5.79
C ALA A 190 -12.00 -12.76 7.09
N SER A 191 -11.33 -12.79 8.24
CA SER A 191 -11.96 -12.52 9.55
C SER A 191 -11.97 -11.03 9.90
N GLY A 192 -10.93 -10.27 9.54
CA GLY A 192 -10.78 -8.88 9.96
C GLY A 192 -11.71 -7.88 9.26
N LEU A 193 -11.98 -8.05 7.96
CA LEU A 193 -12.81 -7.08 7.21
C LEU A 193 -14.20 -6.87 7.83
N PRO A 194 -15.06 -7.89 8.00
CA PRO A 194 -16.40 -7.70 8.53
C PRO A 194 -16.40 -7.17 9.97
N LEU A 195 -15.36 -7.51 10.76
CA LEU A 195 -15.23 -7.03 12.13
C LEU A 195 -14.90 -5.54 12.18
N ILE A 196 -13.95 -5.07 11.38
CA ILE A 196 -13.58 -3.66 11.35
C ILE A 196 -14.74 -2.82 10.81
N GLU A 197 -15.39 -3.26 9.72
CA GLU A 197 -16.58 -2.57 9.18
C GLU A 197 -17.64 -2.37 10.27
N LYS A 198 -17.98 -3.46 10.96
CA LYS A 198 -18.94 -3.47 12.06
C LYS A 198 -18.54 -2.54 13.21
N LYS A 199 -17.29 -2.64 13.69
CA LYS A 199 -16.81 -1.80 14.79
C LYS A 199 -16.81 -0.31 14.44
N VAL A 200 -16.52 0.04 13.18
CA VAL A 200 -16.63 1.43 12.69
C VAL A 200 -18.10 1.90 12.74
N ARG A 201 -19.06 1.14 12.21
CA ARG A 201 -20.48 1.56 12.22
C ARG A 201 -21.14 1.51 13.60
N GLU A 202 -20.69 0.63 14.47
CA GLU A 202 -21.20 0.49 15.85
C GLU A 202 -20.57 1.50 16.83
N SER A 203 -19.64 2.34 16.38
CA SER A 203 -18.99 3.41 17.18
C SER A 203 -19.95 4.56 17.50
N SER A 204 -21.02 4.28 18.25
CA SER A 204 -22.07 5.22 18.66
C SER A 204 -21.53 6.41 19.47
N ASN A 205 -20.48 6.19 20.26
CA ASN A 205 -19.80 7.21 21.04
C ASN A 205 -18.85 8.10 20.20
N ALA A 206 -18.65 7.80 18.92
CA ALA A 206 -17.86 8.57 17.98
C ALA A 206 -18.63 8.76 16.65
N PRO A 207 -19.58 9.72 16.58
CA PRO A 207 -20.43 9.90 15.40
C PRO A 207 -19.66 10.20 14.11
N THR A 208 -18.49 10.81 14.19
CA THR A 208 -17.60 11.07 13.04
C THR A 208 -17.10 9.77 12.41
N VAL A 209 -16.64 8.83 13.25
CA VAL A 209 -16.23 7.47 12.84
C VAL A 209 -17.40 6.72 12.22
N LYS A 210 -18.53 6.65 12.93
CA LYS A 210 -19.72 5.92 12.49
C LYS A 210 -20.20 6.35 11.11
N ASN A 211 -20.21 7.67 10.86
CA ASN A 211 -20.77 8.25 9.64
C ASN A 211 -19.73 8.48 8.53
N SER A 212 -18.44 8.23 8.80
CA SER A 212 -17.36 8.37 7.83
C SER A 212 -17.64 7.57 6.55
N ILE A 213 -17.19 8.11 5.41
CA ILE A 213 -17.25 7.36 4.15
C ILE A 213 -16.24 6.22 4.25
N MET A 214 -16.71 4.99 4.05
CA MET A 214 -15.93 3.77 4.18
C MET A 214 -15.83 3.05 2.85
N GLY A 215 -14.60 2.84 2.38
CA GLY A 215 -14.30 1.96 1.26
C GLY A 215 -13.62 0.69 1.73
N SER A 216 -13.80 -0.41 1.01
CA SER A 216 -13.02 -1.62 1.21
C SER A 216 -12.57 -2.22 -0.11
N VAL A 217 -11.34 -2.75 -0.15
CA VAL A 217 -10.86 -3.57 -1.26
C VAL A 217 -10.68 -5.00 -0.78
N LEU A 218 -11.42 -5.89 -1.43
CA LEU A 218 -11.41 -7.32 -1.18
C LEU A 218 -10.59 -8.02 -2.27
N VAL A 219 -9.42 -8.49 -1.86
CA VAL A 219 -8.50 -9.21 -2.75
C VAL A 219 -8.88 -10.70 -2.77
N LEU A 220 -9.29 -11.16 -3.95
CA LEU A 220 -9.58 -12.57 -4.25
C LEU A 220 -8.27 -13.35 -4.43
N PRO A 221 -8.29 -14.71 -4.37
CA PRO A 221 -7.10 -15.52 -4.58
C PRO A 221 -6.33 -15.13 -5.85
N TYR A 222 -5.02 -14.93 -5.73
CA TYR A 222 -4.17 -14.48 -6.84
C TYR A 222 -2.81 -15.18 -6.96
N TYR A 223 -2.40 -15.92 -5.94
CA TYR A 223 -1.20 -16.75 -5.94
C TYR A 223 -1.46 -18.11 -5.31
N GLY A 224 -0.65 -19.09 -5.70
CA GLY A 224 -0.59 -20.42 -5.11
C GLY A 224 0.61 -20.56 -4.18
N LEU A 225 0.59 -21.62 -3.40
CA LEU A 225 1.69 -22.03 -2.53
C LEU A 225 2.06 -23.48 -2.86
N LYS A 226 3.35 -23.81 -2.77
CA LYS A 226 3.78 -25.21 -2.88
C LYS A 226 3.08 -26.10 -1.86
N ASP A 227 2.97 -27.37 -2.24
CA ASP A 227 2.19 -28.36 -1.50
C ASP A 227 2.57 -28.38 -0.01
N PRO A 228 1.60 -28.27 0.92
CA PRO A 228 1.84 -28.32 2.35
C PRO A 228 2.56 -29.61 2.80
N GLU A 229 2.38 -30.74 2.12
CA GLU A 229 3.07 -31.99 2.45
C GLU A 229 4.59 -31.87 2.23
N THR A 230 4.98 -31.17 1.16
CA THR A 230 6.40 -30.96 0.81
C THR A 230 7.08 -29.86 1.61
N SER A 231 6.29 -28.91 2.12
CA SER A 231 6.76 -27.69 2.78
C SER A 231 6.53 -27.69 4.29
N HIS A 232 5.84 -28.71 4.82
CA HIS A 232 5.42 -28.81 6.21
C HIS A 232 4.63 -27.59 6.72
N SER A 233 3.85 -26.96 5.82
CA SER A 233 2.99 -25.82 6.15
C SER A 233 1.55 -26.23 6.47
N ASP A 234 0.89 -25.43 7.29
CA ASP A 234 -0.52 -25.49 7.65
C ASP A 234 -1.43 -24.87 6.58
N ILE A 235 -0.87 -24.12 5.62
CA ILE A 235 -1.62 -23.38 4.61
C ILE A 235 -1.66 -24.17 3.30
N ASP A 236 -2.86 -24.46 2.83
CA ASP A 236 -3.09 -25.11 1.55
C ASP A 236 -3.79 -24.17 0.56
N SER A 237 -3.09 -23.85 -0.53
CA SER A 237 -3.61 -22.97 -1.59
C SER A 237 -4.69 -23.61 -2.46
N ALA A 238 -4.81 -24.94 -2.49
CA ALA A 238 -5.90 -25.64 -3.19
C ALA A 238 -7.27 -25.29 -2.59
N ASN A 239 -7.30 -24.92 -1.31
CA ASN A 239 -8.50 -24.55 -0.59
C ASN A 239 -8.86 -23.05 -0.70
N PHE A 240 -8.02 -22.21 -1.33
CA PHE A 240 -8.25 -20.75 -1.38
C PHE A 240 -9.58 -20.37 -2.02
N TYR A 241 -9.94 -20.97 -3.16
CA TYR A 241 -11.21 -20.67 -3.82
C TYR A 241 -12.42 -21.14 -3.00
N THR A 242 -12.33 -22.29 -2.34
CA THR A 242 -13.40 -22.80 -1.46
C THR A 242 -13.60 -21.89 -0.26
N LYS A 243 -12.51 -21.44 0.37
CA LYS A 243 -12.55 -20.46 1.47
C LYS A 243 -13.13 -19.13 1.03
N ALA A 244 -12.70 -18.62 -0.13
CA ALA A 244 -13.23 -17.40 -0.71
C ALA A 244 -14.75 -17.49 -0.97
N LYS A 245 -15.23 -18.60 -1.55
CA LYS A 245 -16.68 -18.81 -1.75
C LYS A 245 -17.46 -18.81 -0.42
N ALA A 246 -16.96 -19.50 0.60
CA ALA A 246 -17.60 -19.52 1.91
C ALA A 246 -17.66 -18.13 2.55
N ALA A 247 -16.57 -17.36 2.47
CA ALA A 247 -16.51 -16.00 2.98
C ALA A 247 -17.43 -15.04 2.21
N LEU A 248 -17.50 -15.14 0.87
CA LEU A 248 -18.43 -14.35 0.06
C LEU A 248 -19.88 -14.64 0.44
N SER A 249 -20.26 -15.90 0.63
CA SER A 249 -21.62 -16.26 1.08
C SER A 249 -21.94 -15.67 2.44
N TYR A 250 -20.97 -15.62 3.36
CA TYR A 250 -21.13 -14.97 4.65
C TYR A 250 -21.32 -13.46 4.51
N TYR A 251 -20.49 -12.79 3.70
CA TYR A 251 -20.57 -11.34 3.47
C TYR A 251 -21.89 -10.94 2.79
N ASP A 252 -22.37 -11.72 1.84
CA ASP A 252 -23.67 -11.52 1.18
C ASP A 252 -24.83 -11.60 2.20
N SER A 253 -24.78 -12.58 3.10
CA SER A 253 -25.81 -12.75 4.15
C SER A 253 -25.77 -11.68 5.22
N GLY A 254 -24.57 -11.17 5.54
CA GLY A 254 -24.33 -10.17 6.59
C GLY A 254 -24.64 -8.75 6.16
N LYS A 255 -24.70 -8.51 4.83
CA LYS A 255 -24.64 -7.19 4.17
C LYS A 255 -23.37 -6.43 4.55
N PRO A 256 -22.47 -6.18 3.59
CA PRO A 256 -21.31 -5.33 3.86
C PRO A 256 -21.74 -3.93 4.32
N GLU A 257 -20.96 -3.32 5.21
CA GLU A 257 -21.31 -2.02 5.78
C GLU A 257 -20.52 -0.86 5.16
N ALA A 258 -19.58 -1.18 4.27
CA ALA A 258 -18.85 -0.21 3.46
C ALA A 258 -19.76 0.46 2.42
N ASP A 259 -19.45 1.73 2.13
CA ASP A 259 -20.11 2.51 1.09
C ASP A 259 -19.61 2.09 -0.31
N TYR A 260 -18.34 1.70 -0.41
CA TYR A 260 -17.71 1.19 -1.64
C TYR A 260 -16.97 -0.11 -1.39
N ILE A 261 -17.18 -1.11 -2.24
CA ILE A 261 -16.50 -2.41 -2.15
C ILE A 261 -15.87 -2.74 -3.49
N TYR A 262 -14.55 -2.86 -3.51
CA TYR A 262 -13.78 -3.19 -4.69
C TYR A 262 -13.39 -4.65 -4.66
N TYR A 263 -13.79 -5.42 -5.68
CA TYR A 263 -13.31 -6.78 -5.89
C TYR A 263 -12.17 -6.77 -6.89
N VAL A 264 -11.02 -7.26 -6.45
CA VAL A 264 -9.81 -7.35 -7.27
C VAL A 264 -9.24 -8.76 -7.14
N GLY A 265 -8.87 -9.37 -8.25
CA GLY A 265 -8.45 -10.77 -8.25
C GLY A 265 -7.91 -11.24 -9.58
N GLU A 266 -7.53 -12.51 -9.61
CA GLU A 266 -7.13 -13.20 -10.83
C GLU A 266 -8.06 -14.40 -11.07
N THR A 267 -8.23 -14.77 -12.34
CA THR A 267 -9.04 -15.93 -12.74
C THR A 267 -8.40 -17.27 -12.38
N GLN A 268 -7.07 -17.32 -12.27
CA GLN A 268 -6.27 -18.51 -12.00
C GLN A 268 -5.04 -18.16 -11.15
N LEU A 269 -4.57 -19.09 -10.32
CA LEU A 269 -3.36 -18.88 -9.52
C LEU A 269 -2.11 -19.04 -10.41
N ARG A 270 -1.61 -17.93 -10.97
CA ARG A 270 -0.52 -17.96 -11.95
C ARG A 270 0.85 -18.11 -11.31
N GLN A 271 1.10 -17.37 -10.24
CA GLN A 271 2.35 -17.41 -9.50
C GLN A 271 2.23 -18.39 -8.33
N VAL A 272 3.26 -19.21 -8.13
CA VAL A 272 3.34 -20.15 -7.01
C VAL A 272 4.60 -19.84 -6.20
N TYR A 273 4.42 -19.53 -4.92
CA TYR A 273 5.52 -19.22 -4.00
C TYR A 273 5.89 -20.44 -3.13
N GLU A 274 7.07 -20.36 -2.53
CA GLU A 274 7.44 -21.30 -1.47
C GLU A 274 6.49 -21.12 -0.29
N ASN A 275 6.03 -22.25 0.26
CA ASN A 275 5.10 -22.23 1.39
C ASN A 275 5.87 -22.17 2.72
N ASN A 276 6.55 -21.04 2.93
CA ASN A 276 7.29 -20.76 4.15
C ASN A 276 6.53 -19.71 4.97
N GLU A 277 5.84 -20.17 6.01
CA GLU A 277 5.00 -19.33 6.86
C GLU A 277 5.77 -18.23 7.59
N ALA A 278 7.08 -18.43 7.86
CA ALA A 278 7.92 -17.48 8.58
C ALA A 278 8.52 -16.42 7.66
N GLU A 279 9.04 -16.81 6.50
CA GLU A 279 9.74 -15.88 5.60
C GLU A 279 8.81 -15.16 4.62
N GLN A 280 7.80 -15.86 4.06
CA GLN A 280 6.85 -15.35 3.06
C GLN A 280 7.48 -14.37 2.05
N LYS A 281 8.58 -14.78 1.39
CA LYS A 281 9.32 -13.99 0.38
C LYS A 281 8.54 -13.88 -0.93
N ASP A 282 7.34 -13.33 -0.84
CA ASP A 282 6.45 -13.09 -1.97
C ASP A 282 6.92 -11.82 -2.70
N THR A 283 7.24 -11.95 -3.98
CA THR A 283 7.56 -10.80 -4.83
C THR A 283 6.31 -9.94 -5.08
N ALA A 284 6.49 -8.65 -5.33
CA ALA A 284 5.39 -7.74 -5.66
C ALA A 284 4.50 -8.29 -6.78
N ASN A 285 3.18 -8.23 -6.59
CA ASN A 285 2.20 -8.82 -7.52
C ASN A 285 1.32 -7.76 -8.19
N PHE A 286 1.00 -7.94 -9.46
CA PHE A 286 0.12 -7.03 -10.20
C PHE A 286 -1.26 -6.88 -9.55
N ILE A 287 -1.81 -7.93 -8.94
CA ILE A 287 -3.11 -7.85 -8.24
C ILE A 287 -3.05 -6.90 -7.04
N GLU A 288 -1.92 -6.84 -6.34
CA GLU A 288 -1.71 -5.90 -5.22
C GLU A 288 -1.62 -4.46 -5.72
N LEU A 289 -0.98 -4.25 -6.88
CA LEU A 289 -0.93 -2.97 -7.56
C LEU A 289 -2.32 -2.50 -8.01
N VAL A 290 -3.12 -3.38 -8.61
CA VAL A 290 -4.50 -3.06 -9.00
C VAL A 290 -5.36 -2.74 -7.78
N ALA A 291 -5.22 -3.52 -6.70
CA ALA A 291 -5.92 -3.25 -5.44
C ALA A 291 -5.54 -1.89 -4.84
N ALA A 292 -4.27 -1.47 -4.94
CA ALA A 292 -3.82 -0.15 -4.52
C ALA A 292 -4.52 0.97 -5.30
N THR A 293 -4.78 0.78 -6.61
CA THR A 293 -5.49 1.79 -7.42
C THR A 293 -6.92 2.07 -6.96
N SER A 294 -7.54 1.12 -6.24
CA SER A 294 -8.88 1.29 -5.66
C SER A 294 -8.93 2.40 -4.61
N LEU A 295 -7.85 2.62 -3.84
CA LEU A 295 -7.78 3.74 -2.89
C LEU A 295 -7.90 5.07 -3.62
N PHE A 296 -7.10 5.27 -4.67
CA PHE A 296 -7.05 6.53 -5.38
C PHE A 296 -8.36 6.84 -6.10
N ASP A 297 -9.00 5.82 -6.69
CA ASP A 297 -10.36 5.95 -7.20
C ASP A 297 -11.34 6.31 -6.07
N PHE A 298 -11.30 5.61 -4.94
CA PHE A 298 -12.16 5.87 -3.78
C PHE A 298 -12.03 7.31 -3.25
N LEU A 299 -10.82 7.87 -3.18
CA LEU A 299 -10.57 9.23 -2.68
C LEU A 299 -11.21 10.33 -3.56
N THR A 300 -11.54 10.01 -4.81
CA THR A 300 -12.26 10.94 -5.72
C THR A 300 -13.78 10.87 -5.58
N ARG A 301 -14.30 9.86 -4.90
CA ARG A 301 -15.75 9.59 -4.82
C ARG A 301 -16.43 10.38 -3.70
N GLU A 302 -17.72 10.62 -3.86
CA GLU A 302 -18.59 11.17 -2.82
C GLU A 302 -19.30 10.05 -2.06
N LYS A 303 -20.09 10.38 -1.06
CA LYS A 303 -20.88 9.35 -0.36
C LYS A 303 -22.02 8.88 -1.26
N PRO A 304 -22.14 7.57 -1.58
CA PRO A 304 -23.23 7.07 -2.39
C PRO A 304 -24.50 6.94 -1.54
N GLU A 305 -25.67 6.91 -2.19
CA GLU A 305 -26.95 6.64 -1.51
C GLU A 305 -27.08 5.20 -1.02
N GLN A 306 -26.43 4.27 -1.74
CA GLN A 306 -26.40 2.84 -1.46
C GLN A 306 -24.99 2.30 -1.70
N THR A 307 -24.64 1.23 -1.01
CA THR A 307 -23.36 0.53 -1.20
C THR A 307 -23.12 0.21 -2.68
N GLN A 308 -21.96 0.61 -3.19
CA GLN A 308 -21.54 0.32 -4.55
C GLN A 308 -20.51 -0.79 -4.59
N TYR A 309 -20.78 -1.79 -5.44
CA TYR A 309 -19.87 -2.90 -5.70
C TYR A 309 -19.13 -2.61 -7.01
N LEU A 310 -17.81 -2.55 -6.94
CA LEU A 310 -16.92 -2.12 -8.02
C LEU A 310 -15.88 -3.20 -8.31
N SER A 311 -15.36 -3.19 -9.52
CA SER A 311 -14.18 -3.98 -9.88
C SER A 311 -13.23 -3.13 -10.72
N ARG A 312 -11.95 -3.49 -10.67
CA ARG A 312 -10.88 -2.89 -11.48
C ARG A 312 -10.43 -3.97 -12.47
N ALA A 313 -10.80 -3.81 -13.73
CA ALA A 313 -10.54 -4.79 -14.79
C ALA A 313 -9.50 -4.27 -15.77
N ILE A 314 -8.74 -5.19 -16.38
CA ILE A 314 -7.85 -4.93 -17.51
C ILE A 314 -8.63 -5.03 -18.83
N GLU A 315 -8.13 -4.39 -19.89
CA GLU A 315 -8.74 -4.46 -21.23
C GLU A 315 -8.52 -5.84 -21.86
N ASP A 316 -7.26 -6.29 -21.89
CA ASP A 316 -6.86 -7.53 -22.55
C ASP A 316 -6.22 -8.52 -21.57
N ASN A 317 -6.63 -9.78 -21.68
CA ASN A 317 -6.01 -10.86 -20.90
C ASN A 317 -4.65 -11.28 -21.50
N SER A 318 -3.58 -10.63 -21.05
CA SER A 318 -2.19 -10.94 -21.44
C SER A 318 -1.33 -11.35 -20.24
N ASP A 319 -0.31 -12.18 -20.48
CA ASP A 319 0.69 -12.56 -19.49
C ASP A 319 1.65 -11.42 -19.14
N SER A 320 1.89 -10.50 -20.08
CA SER A 320 2.64 -9.27 -19.86
C SER A 320 1.80 -8.09 -20.30
N LEU A 321 1.49 -7.23 -19.33
CA LEU A 321 0.61 -6.10 -19.49
C LEU A 321 1.42 -4.84 -19.78
N ASP A 322 1.04 -4.18 -20.86
CA ASP A 322 1.48 -2.88 -21.28
C ASP A 322 0.36 -1.84 -21.18
N LYS A 323 0.61 -0.61 -21.64
CA LYS A 323 -0.36 0.47 -21.56
C LYS A 323 -1.69 0.14 -22.26
N ASP A 324 -1.64 -0.58 -23.38
CA ASP A 324 -2.84 -0.82 -24.19
C ASP A 324 -3.66 -1.98 -23.62
N SER A 325 -3.00 -3.09 -23.27
CA SER A 325 -3.64 -4.25 -22.63
C SER A 325 -4.17 -3.97 -21.22
N LEU A 326 -3.60 -3.01 -20.50
CA LEU A 326 -4.18 -2.51 -19.24
C LEU A 326 -5.49 -1.77 -19.46
N GLY A 327 -5.60 -1.00 -20.54
CA GLY A 327 -6.72 -0.12 -20.83
C GLY A 327 -6.58 1.28 -20.22
N LYS A 328 -7.40 2.20 -20.74
CA LYS A 328 -7.32 3.65 -20.41
C LYS A 328 -7.52 3.96 -18.92
N GLY A 329 -8.24 3.11 -18.19
CA GLY A 329 -8.46 3.24 -16.75
C GLY A 329 -7.18 3.19 -15.91
N TYR A 330 -6.05 2.76 -16.48
CA TYR A 330 -4.74 2.73 -15.84
C TYR A 330 -3.74 3.73 -16.44
N ASN A 331 -4.15 4.64 -17.31
CA ASN A 331 -3.25 5.67 -17.84
C ASN A 331 -2.56 6.48 -16.73
N GLY A 332 -3.29 6.80 -15.65
CA GLY A 332 -2.73 7.46 -14.46
C GLY A 332 -1.66 6.62 -13.75
N LEU A 333 -1.92 5.31 -13.61
CA LEU A 333 -0.96 4.35 -13.05
C LEU A 333 0.30 4.25 -13.93
N VAL A 334 0.14 4.06 -15.24
CA VAL A 334 1.26 3.98 -16.19
C VAL A 334 2.08 5.27 -16.18
N LYS A 335 1.42 6.44 -16.13
CA LYS A 335 2.11 7.73 -16.03
C LYS A 335 2.92 7.82 -14.74
N ALA A 336 2.32 7.51 -13.59
CA ALA A 336 3.02 7.60 -12.31
C ALA A 336 4.29 6.75 -12.32
N VAL A 337 4.17 5.49 -12.76
CA VAL A 337 5.33 4.58 -12.81
C VAL A 337 6.36 5.02 -13.85
N ALA A 338 5.94 5.56 -14.99
CA ALA A 338 6.83 6.13 -16.00
C ALA A 338 7.59 7.34 -15.44
N ASP A 339 6.90 8.26 -14.77
CA ASP A 339 7.47 9.48 -14.21
C ASP A 339 8.56 9.15 -13.18
N PHE A 340 8.29 8.22 -12.25
CA PHE A 340 9.27 7.88 -11.23
C PHE A 340 10.49 7.13 -11.80
N ASN A 341 10.28 6.25 -12.78
CA ASN A 341 11.42 5.60 -13.47
C ASN A 341 12.25 6.61 -14.29
N LEU A 342 11.63 7.65 -14.87
CA LEU A 342 12.36 8.74 -15.51
C LEU A 342 13.13 9.58 -14.48
N LEU A 343 12.56 9.83 -13.30
CA LEU A 343 13.27 10.48 -12.20
C LEU A 343 14.53 9.71 -11.80
N ILE A 344 14.45 8.37 -11.68
CA ILE A 344 15.60 7.51 -11.38
C ILE A 344 16.68 7.65 -12.46
N LYS A 345 16.29 7.62 -13.75
CA LYS A 345 17.23 7.81 -14.86
C LYS A 345 17.87 9.20 -14.83
N LEU A 346 17.09 10.26 -14.63
CA LEU A 346 17.61 11.63 -14.56
C LEU A 346 18.56 11.83 -13.38
N ALA A 347 18.20 11.34 -12.19
CA ALA A 347 19.05 11.41 -11.00
C ALA A 347 20.42 10.74 -11.24
N THR A 348 20.41 9.59 -11.93
CA THR A 348 21.63 8.86 -12.29
C THR A 348 22.51 9.65 -13.27
N VAL A 349 21.92 10.19 -14.35
CA VAL A 349 22.63 10.98 -15.35
C VAL A 349 23.21 12.25 -14.74
N LEU A 350 22.38 13.00 -14.00
CA LEU A 350 22.72 14.28 -13.39
C LEU A 350 23.88 14.20 -12.39
N LYS A 351 24.04 13.08 -11.68
CA LYS A 351 25.16 12.84 -10.77
C LYS A 351 26.50 12.74 -11.51
N THR A 352 26.48 12.34 -12.78
CA THR A 352 27.67 12.15 -13.62
C THR A 352 27.93 13.27 -14.62
N GLU A 353 26.92 14.10 -14.90
CA GLU A 353 26.98 15.18 -15.87
C GLU A 353 27.74 16.40 -15.32
N LYS A 354 28.98 16.60 -15.79
CA LYS A 354 29.89 17.62 -15.27
C LYS A 354 29.52 19.04 -15.68
N TYR A 355 28.86 19.21 -16.83
CA TYR A 355 28.64 20.53 -17.43
C TYR A 355 27.17 20.97 -17.34
N PHE A 356 26.37 20.34 -16.48
CA PHE A 356 24.98 20.73 -16.30
C PHE A 356 24.88 22.13 -15.66
N PRO A 357 24.25 23.13 -16.31
CA PRO A 357 24.24 24.52 -15.83
C PRO A 357 23.71 24.70 -14.40
N LEU A 358 22.70 23.92 -14.01
CA LEU A 358 22.11 24.02 -12.67
C LEU A 358 23.04 23.55 -11.55
N SER A 359 24.15 22.88 -11.88
CA SER A 359 25.20 22.57 -10.89
C SER A 359 25.83 23.83 -10.31
N GLN A 360 25.99 24.87 -11.13
CA GLN A 360 26.53 26.17 -10.73
C GLN A 360 25.41 27.13 -10.31
N GLU A 361 24.34 27.21 -11.11
CA GLU A 361 23.28 28.21 -10.93
C GLU A 361 22.32 27.90 -9.78
N ARG A 362 22.05 26.61 -9.52
CA ARG A 362 21.13 26.14 -8.47
C ARG A 362 21.81 25.28 -7.40
N GLY A 363 23.11 25.03 -7.54
CA GLY A 363 23.91 24.30 -6.56
C GLY A 363 23.68 22.79 -6.56
N PHE A 364 23.19 22.20 -7.66
CA PHE A 364 23.11 20.75 -7.87
C PHE A 364 24.49 20.16 -8.20
N ASN A 365 25.44 20.35 -7.28
CA ASN A 365 26.84 19.93 -7.42
C ASN A 365 27.11 18.67 -6.59
N SER A 366 28.37 18.21 -6.56
CA SER A 366 28.76 17.00 -5.84
C SER A 366 28.40 17.02 -4.34
N ASN A 367 28.36 18.18 -3.69
CA ASN A 367 27.93 18.25 -2.28
C ASN A 367 26.43 17.99 -2.13
N PHE A 368 25.62 18.47 -3.08
CA PHE A 368 24.18 18.19 -3.10
C PHE A 368 23.89 16.70 -3.29
N TYR A 369 24.54 16.05 -4.27
CA TYR A 369 24.31 14.62 -4.53
C TYR A 369 24.87 13.68 -3.46
N ASN A 370 25.73 14.17 -2.57
CA ASN A 370 26.26 13.41 -1.43
C ASN A 370 25.58 13.80 -0.10
N ASP A 371 24.65 14.76 -0.11
CA ASP A 371 23.92 15.17 1.09
C ASP A 371 22.92 14.09 1.53
N VAL A 372 22.55 14.15 2.82
CA VAL A 372 21.59 13.23 3.44
C VAL A 372 20.25 13.23 2.71
N ALA A 373 19.75 14.39 2.26
CA ALA A 373 18.46 14.44 1.57
C ALA A 373 18.47 13.67 0.24
N PHE A 374 19.53 13.83 -0.56
CA PHE A 374 19.64 13.14 -1.83
C PHE A 374 19.95 11.65 -1.66
N THR A 375 20.77 11.27 -0.68
CA THR A 375 21.04 9.86 -0.40
C THR A 375 19.82 9.12 0.15
N SER A 376 18.96 9.77 0.96
CA SER A 376 17.64 9.26 1.33
C SER A 376 16.76 8.98 0.09
N LEU A 377 16.78 9.89 -0.90
CA LEU A 377 16.07 9.70 -2.17
C LEU A 377 16.65 8.53 -2.97
N GLU A 378 17.98 8.42 -3.11
CA GLU A 378 18.64 7.30 -3.79
C GLU A 378 18.29 5.96 -3.15
N ASP A 379 18.23 5.91 -1.82
CA ASP A 379 17.78 4.73 -1.09
C ASP A 379 16.35 4.33 -1.45
N PHE A 380 15.42 5.29 -1.43
CA PHE A 380 14.03 5.05 -1.81
C PHE A 380 13.94 4.57 -3.27
N MET A 381 14.71 5.20 -4.18
CA MET A 381 14.79 4.81 -5.58
C MET A 381 15.23 3.36 -5.77
N ARG A 382 16.18 2.86 -4.97
CA ARG A 382 16.59 1.44 -5.03
C ARG A 382 15.45 0.49 -4.64
N VAL A 383 14.72 0.81 -3.57
CA VAL A 383 13.56 0.02 -3.14
C VAL A 383 12.45 0.06 -4.20
N TYR A 384 12.23 1.23 -4.80
CA TYR A 384 11.27 1.41 -5.88
C TYR A 384 11.64 0.58 -7.12
N THR A 385 12.89 0.63 -7.56
CA THR A 385 13.39 -0.16 -8.70
C THR A 385 13.17 -1.65 -8.44
N GLN A 386 13.53 -2.15 -7.26
CA GLN A 386 13.29 -3.55 -6.90
C GLN A 386 11.80 -3.91 -6.99
N TRP A 387 10.92 -3.08 -6.43
CA TRP A 387 9.48 -3.29 -6.48
C TRP A 387 8.94 -3.31 -7.92
N TYR A 388 9.39 -2.40 -8.78
CA TYR A 388 8.99 -2.39 -10.18
C TYR A 388 9.54 -3.59 -10.97
N ASP A 389 10.78 -3.98 -10.72
CA ASP A 389 11.40 -5.16 -11.35
C ASP A 389 10.68 -6.44 -10.95
N GLU A 390 10.31 -6.58 -9.67
CA GLU A 390 9.46 -7.67 -9.19
C GLU A 390 8.13 -7.71 -9.97
N LEU A 391 7.43 -6.59 -10.10
CA LEU A 391 6.19 -6.50 -10.87
C LEU A 391 6.36 -6.83 -12.36
N ALA A 392 7.45 -6.35 -12.97
CA ALA A 392 7.72 -6.53 -14.39
C ALA A 392 8.16 -7.96 -14.75
N THR A 393 8.66 -8.73 -13.77
CA THR A 393 9.15 -10.11 -13.96
C THR A 393 8.23 -11.18 -13.36
N ASN A 394 7.21 -10.80 -12.59
CA ASN A 394 6.24 -11.75 -12.01
C ASN A 394 5.30 -12.36 -13.07
N LYS A 395 4.62 -13.45 -12.70
CA LYS A 395 3.58 -14.06 -13.54
C LYS A 395 2.27 -13.28 -13.44
N ARG A 396 1.80 -12.88 -14.63
CA ARG A 396 1.14 -11.60 -14.94
C ARG A 396 2.06 -10.40 -14.64
N ALA A 397 2.92 -10.12 -15.60
CA ALA A 397 3.88 -9.03 -15.53
C ALA A 397 3.19 -7.68 -15.77
N PHE A 398 3.51 -6.69 -14.95
CA PHE A 398 3.22 -5.28 -15.23
C PHE A 398 4.47 -4.64 -15.83
N ALA A 399 4.53 -4.57 -17.16
CA ALA A 399 5.70 -4.11 -17.88
C ALA A 399 5.36 -3.08 -18.96
N PRO A 400 4.69 -1.96 -18.62
CA PRO A 400 4.35 -0.92 -19.59
C PRO A 400 5.56 -0.11 -20.05
N LEU A 401 6.71 -0.21 -19.37
CA LEU A 401 7.92 0.52 -19.71
C LEU A 401 8.94 -0.34 -20.45
N THR A 402 9.81 0.32 -21.21
CA THR A 402 10.98 -0.28 -21.85
C THR A 402 12.23 0.05 -21.01
N THR A 403 12.72 -0.90 -20.23
CA THR A 403 13.79 -0.72 -19.22
C THR A 403 15.14 -0.31 -19.83
N ASP A 404 15.51 -0.85 -20.98
CA ASP A 404 16.80 -0.61 -21.67
C ASP A 404 16.72 0.40 -22.83
N ALA A 405 15.69 1.24 -22.87
CA ALA A 405 15.52 2.19 -23.94
C ALA A 405 16.60 3.29 -23.88
N LYS A 406 17.64 3.18 -24.71
CA LYS A 406 18.55 4.31 -25.03
C LYS A 406 17.78 5.47 -25.66
N ASN A 407 16.71 5.15 -26.38
CA ASN A 407 15.76 6.10 -26.93
C ASN A 407 14.55 6.22 -26.00
N LEU A 408 14.47 7.32 -25.26
CA LEU A 408 13.37 7.62 -24.36
C LEU A 408 12.06 7.96 -25.08
N SER A 409 12.07 8.14 -26.41
CA SER A 409 10.84 8.26 -27.18
C SER A 409 10.01 6.97 -27.09
N GLY A 410 10.63 5.80 -27.04
CA GLY A 410 9.94 4.50 -26.90
C GLY A 410 9.82 4.02 -25.45
N PHE A 411 9.95 4.92 -24.48
CA PHE A 411 10.04 4.55 -23.06
C PHE A 411 8.77 3.87 -22.53
N VAL A 412 7.60 4.26 -23.03
CA VAL A 412 6.31 3.64 -22.70
C VAL A 412 5.87 2.81 -23.90
N LYS A 413 5.64 1.51 -23.70
CA LYS A 413 5.17 0.60 -24.76
C LYS A 413 3.80 1.06 -25.29
N GLY A 414 3.64 1.00 -26.61
CA GLY A 414 2.43 1.48 -27.30
C GLY A 414 2.37 3.01 -27.50
N MET A 415 3.40 3.77 -27.10
CA MET A 415 3.41 5.23 -27.24
C MET A 415 4.80 5.77 -27.62
N THR A 416 4.83 6.89 -28.35
CA THR A 416 6.06 7.65 -28.59
C THR A 416 6.08 8.93 -27.77
N LEU A 417 7.01 9.08 -26.83
CA LEU A 417 7.31 10.30 -26.07
C LEU A 417 8.04 11.36 -26.91
N GLY A 418 7.90 12.64 -26.52
CA GLY A 418 8.51 13.75 -27.27
C GLY A 418 10.01 13.94 -26.98
N GLY A 419 10.46 13.54 -25.78
CA GLY A 419 11.87 13.56 -25.42
C GLY A 419 12.56 12.29 -25.91
N ALA A 420 13.46 12.43 -26.88
CA ALA A 420 14.15 11.31 -27.52
C ALA A 420 15.24 10.69 -26.63
N ASP A 421 15.88 11.49 -25.79
CA ASP A 421 16.96 11.10 -24.88
C ASP A 421 16.96 12.02 -23.65
N ASP A 422 17.89 11.78 -22.73
CA ASP A 422 18.06 12.53 -21.48
C ASP A 422 18.23 14.04 -21.71
N SER A 423 18.93 14.47 -22.76
CA SER A 423 19.18 15.89 -23.05
C SER A 423 17.90 16.71 -23.20
N TYR A 424 16.82 16.12 -23.73
CA TYR A 424 15.50 16.77 -23.85
C TYR A 424 14.88 17.06 -22.49
N TYR A 425 15.04 16.15 -21.53
CA TYR A 425 14.53 16.31 -20.17
C TYR A 425 15.41 17.28 -19.38
N LEU A 426 16.73 17.20 -19.53
CA LEU A 426 17.68 18.15 -18.94
C LEU A 426 17.42 19.59 -19.40
N LEU A 427 17.15 19.79 -20.69
CA LEU A 427 16.75 21.09 -21.22
C LEU A 427 15.46 21.60 -20.58
N GLN A 428 14.42 20.76 -20.47
CA GLN A 428 13.17 21.15 -19.81
C GLN A 428 13.38 21.46 -18.32
N MET A 429 14.30 20.76 -17.65
CA MET A 429 14.66 21.02 -16.26
C MET A 429 15.32 22.40 -16.10
N ILE A 430 16.21 22.78 -17.02
CA ILE A 430 16.79 24.14 -17.07
C ILE A 430 15.69 25.18 -17.31
N MET A 431 14.77 24.92 -18.25
CA MET A 431 13.65 25.82 -18.53
C MET A 431 12.70 25.97 -17.34
N ALA A 432 12.44 24.90 -16.59
CA ALA A 432 11.66 24.94 -15.35
C ALA A 432 12.37 25.79 -14.29
N SER A 433 13.66 25.56 -14.08
CA SER A 433 14.49 26.37 -13.17
C SER A 433 14.51 27.85 -13.52
N ASN A 434 14.53 28.22 -14.80
CA ASN A 434 14.58 29.62 -15.24
C ASN A 434 13.22 30.35 -15.12
N LYS A 435 12.12 29.59 -15.12
CA LYS A 435 10.78 30.16 -14.86
C LYS A 435 10.56 30.47 -13.39
N ASP A 436 11.27 29.75 -12.52
CA ASP A 436 11.20 29.97 -11.09
C ASP A 436 11.95 31.24 -10.69
N LYS A 437 11.20 32.21 -10.16
CA LYS A 437 11.66 33.57 -9.85
C LYS A 437 12.00 33.76 -8.38
N GLU A 438 11.94 32.69 -7.58
CA GLU A 438 12.30 32.78 -6.17
C GLU A 438 13.82 33.04 -6.03
N ASP A 439 14.16 34.15 -5.37
CA ASP A 439 15.54 34.65 -5.24
C ASP A 439 16.42 33.73 -4.38
N HIS A 440 15.82 32.84 -3.59
CA HIS A 440 16.52 31.92 -2.70
C HIS A 440 15.92 30.51 -2.74
N HIS A 441 16.56 29.60 -3.48
CA HIS A 441 16.36 28.15 -3.38
C HIS A 441 16.92 27.59 -2.06
N SER A 442 16.41 28.06 -0.91
CA SER A 442 16.86 27.64 0.43
C SER A 442 16.81 26.12 0.57
N ASN A 443 15.77 25.50 0.00
CA ASN A 443 15.60 24.05 -0.06
C ASN A 443 15.93 23.47 -1.44
N LYS A 444 17.23 23.32 -1.75
CA LYS A 444 17.70 22.75 -3.03
C LYS A 444 17.08 21.39 -3.36
N PHE A 445 16.84 20.56 -2.36
CA PHE A 445 16.27 19.22 -2.56
C PHE A 445 14.84 19.28 -3.10
N ARG A 446 14.00 20.17 -2.54
CA ARG A 446 12.66 20.44 -3.05
C ARG A 446 12.68 20.84 -4.53
N TYR A 447 13.50 21.82 -4.89
CA TYR A 447 13.52 22.32 -6.28
C TYR A 447 14.13 21.33 -7.26
N PHE A 448 15.06 20.49 -6.84
CA PHE A 448 15.51 19.38 -7.67
C PHE A 448 14.33 18.48 -8.07
N LEU A 449 13.51 18.07 -7.10
CA LEU A 449 12.33 17.24 -7.36
C LEU A 449 11.27 17.97 -8.19
N ASP A 450 11.03 19.26 -7.90
CA ASP A 450 10.06 20.07 -8.65
C ASP A 450 10.47 20.26 -10.11
N PHE A 451 11.71 20.67 -10.37
CA PHE A 451 12.21 20.88 -11.74
C PHE A 451 12.26 19.56 -12.51
N ALA A 452 12.65 18.45 -11.86
CA ALA A 452 12.61 17.13 -12.47
C ALA A 452 11.17 16.73 -12.82
N TYR A 453 10.21 16.94 -11.92
CA TYR A 453 8.80 16.65 -12.18
C TYR A 453 8.27 17.49 -13.34
N GLN A 454 8.49 18.80 -13.35
CA GLN A 454 8.06 19.67 -14.45
C GLN A 454 8.64 19.23 -15.80
N ALA A 455 9.92 18.86 -15.82
CA ALA A 455 10.61 18.40 -17.03
C ALA A 455 10.05 17.07 -17.55
N ILE A 456 9.81 16.11 -16.66
CA ILE A 456 9.23 14.80 -16.98
C ILE A 456 7.78 14.98 -17.45
N ASN A 457 6.96 15.68 -16.66
CA ASN A 457 5.54 15.88 -16.92
C ASN A 457 5.28 16.59 -18.26
N HIS A 458 6.19 17.46 -18.71
CA HIS A 458 6.12 18.08 -20.04
C HIS A 458 5.95 17.05 -21.16
N TYR A 459 6.68 15.92 -21.09
CA TYR A 459 6.62 14.87 -22.10
C TYR A 459 5.64 13.74 -21.76
N THR A 460 5.42 13.44 -20.48
CA THR A 460 4.61 12.30 -20.04
C THR A 460 3.13 12.63 -19.81
N ASN A 461 2.73 13.90 -19.73
CA ASN A 461 1.31 14.28 -19.56
C ASN A 461 0.40 13.71 -20.67
N LYS A 462 0.95 13.47 -21.86
CA LYS A 462 0.20 12.83 -22.94
C LYS A 462 -0.15 11.36 -22.71
N ILE A 463 0.46 10.70 -21.72
CA ILE A 463 0.06 9.33 -21.29
C ILE A 463 -1.37 9.34 -20.75
N LEU A 464 -1.85 10.47 -20.21
CA LEU A 464 -3.22 10.61 -19.71
C LEU A 464 -4.27 10.71 -20.83
N LYS A 465 -3.86 11.03 -22.06
CA LYS A 465 -4.75 11.11 -23.23
C LYS A 465 -4.94 9.72 -23.83
#